data_AF-A0A946S598-F1
#
_entry.id   AF-A0A946S598-F1
#
_cell.length_a   1.000
_cell.length_b   1.000
_cell.length_c   1.000
_cell.angle_alpha   90.00
_cell.angle_beta   90.00
_cell.angle_gamma   90.00
#
_symmetry.space_group_name_H-M   'P 1'
#
loop_
_entity.id
_entity.type
_entity.pdbx_description
1 polymer ?
#
loop_
_entity_poly.entity_id
_entity_poly.type
_entity_poly.pdbx_seq_one_letter_code
_entity_poly.pdbx_strand_id
1 'polypeptide(L)'
;MKNLMKLSLYLLPFTFLLISCGGETSTKGNWSSSDMDRCTSDMISEMKDDPESEEILSLSGSTMKEFATCACEKVEELYESESEASAALDEMSEEEVGMLILSCFGDMEDLIKLGMEMEDESTSEENDEE
;
A
#
# COMPACT_ATOMS: atom_id res chain seq x y z
N MET A 1 34.42 58.82 11.32
CA MET A 1 35.09 57.99 10.29
C MET A 1 35.49 56.66 10.91
N LYS A 2 34.91 55.57 10.36
CA LYS A 2 35.45 54.20 10.22
C LYS A 2 36.13 53.54 11.43
N ASN A 3 35.33 52.98 12.33
CA ASN A 3 35.71 51.78 13.09
C ASN A 3 34.66 50.68 12.80
N LEU A 4 34.72 50.11 11.60
CA LEU A 4 33.91 48.96 11.20
C LEU A 4 34.79 47.97 10.45
N MET A 5 35.80 47.46 11.15
CA MET A 5 36.50 46.23 10.78
C MET A 5 36.61 45.43 12.06
N LYS A 6 35.72 44.44 12.23
CA LYS A 6 35.85 43.23 13.08
C LYS A 6 34.47 42.62 13.38
N LEU A 7 33.64 42.40 12.36
CA LEU A 7 32.42 41.61 12.54
C LEU A 7 32.08 40.80 11.29
N SER A 8 33.08 40.10 10.79
CA SER A 8 32.93 39.10 9.74
C SER A 8 33.80 37.93 10.12
N LEU A 9 33.29 37.01 10.95
CA LEU A 9 33.79 35.62 11.04
C LEU A 9 32.93 34.69 11.94
N TYR A 10 31.60 34.84 11.97
CA TYR A 10 30.72 33.93 12.74
C TYR A 10 29.41 33.59 12.02
N LEU A 11 29.47 33.24 10.73
CA LEU A 11 28.30 32.77 9.96
C LEU A 11 28.57 31.49 9.16
N LEU A 12 29.44 30.60 9.65
CA LEU A 12 29.62 29.27 9.08
C LEU A 12 29.88 28.30 10.24
N PRO A 13 28.80 27.78 10.88
CA PRO A 13 28.35 26.45 10.48
C PRO A 13 26.84 26.26 10.69
N PHE A 14 26.01 26.55 9.69
CA PHE A 14 24.61 26.08 9.67
C PHE A 14 24.24 25.32 8.39
N THR A 15 25.20 25.11 7.49
CA THR A 15 24.98 24.38 6.24
C THR A 15 25.16 22.87 6.37
N PHE A 16 25.61 22.36 7.52
CA PHE A 16 25.80 20.92 7.73
C PHE A 16 24.57 20.17 8.28
N LEU A 17 23.47 20.87 8.62
CA LEU A 17 22.25 20.23 9.11
C LEU A 17 21.23 19.89 8.00
N LEU A 18 21.50 20.27 6.74
CA LEU A 18 20.58 20.02 5.62
C LEU A 18 20.93 18.78 4.78
N ILE A 19 22.00 18.06 5.10
CA ILE A 19 22.39 16.82 4.41
C ILE A 19 21.73 15.58 5.05
N SER A 20 20.98 15.74 6.15
CA SER A 20 20.21 14.62 6.72
C SER A 20 18.93 14.29 5.95
N CYS A 21 18.67 14.95 4.81
CA CYS A 21 17.69 14.50 3.83
C CYS A 21 18.31 13.45 2.87
N GLY A 22 19.15 12.56 3.42
CA GLY A 22 19.44 11.26 2.81
C GLY A 22 18.25 10.36 3.09
N GLY A 23 17.11 10.66 2.48
CA GLY A 23 15.98 9.74 2.49
C GLY A 23 16.44 8.43 1.87
N GLU A 24 16.02 7.32 2.46
CA GLU A 24 16.23 6.00 1.87
C GLU A 24 15.68 6.05 0.45
N THR A 25 16.52 5.76 -0.54
CA THR A 25 16.07 5.69 -1.92
C THR A 25 15.39 4.35 -2.10
N SER A 26 14.15 4.37 -2.60
CA SER A 26 13.48 3.15 -2.99
C SER A 26 14.21 2.49 -4.15
N THR A 27 14.22 1.16 -4.10
CA THR A 27 14.71 0.29 -5.16
C THR A 27 13.78 -0.90 -5.25
N LYS A 28 13.76 -1.59 -6.38
CA LYS A 28 12.93 -2.79 -6.56
C LYS A 28 13.21 -3.84 -5.47
N GLY A 29 12.16 -4.28 -4.78
CA GLY A 29 12.24 -5.21 -3.66
C GLY A 29 12.82 -4.63 -2.36
N ASN A 30 13.06 -3.32 -2.30
CA ASN A 30 13.48 -2.60 -1.09
C ASN A 30 13.09 -1.12 -1.21
N TRP A 31 11.79 -0.85 -1.15
CA TRP A 31 11.20 0.47 -1.07
C TRP A 31 11.52 1.13 0.27
N SER A 32 11.60 2.45 0.25
CA SER A 32 11.73 3.23 1.48
C SER A 32 10.48 3.06 2.35
N SER A 33 10.61 3.27 3.66
CA SER A 33 9.44 3.25 4.55
C SER A 33 8.36 4.25 4.13
N SER A 34 8.76 5.39 3.54
CA SER A 34 7.83 6.39 3.04
C SER A 34 7.02 5.92 1.84
N ASP A 35 7.60 5.09 0.96
CA ASP A 35 6.90 4.54 -0.19
C ASP A 35 5.97 3.41 0.25
N MET A 36 6.41 2.57 1.19
CA MET A 36 5.56 1.55 1.81
C MET A 36 4.36 2.16 2.55
N ASP A 37 4.58 3.23 3.32
CA ASP A 37 3.51 3.93 4.04
C ASP A 37 2.50 4.56 3.09
N ARG A 38 2.96 5.14 1.96
CA ARG A 38 2.08 5.70 0.93
C ARG A 38 1.23 4.62 0.28
N CYS A 39 1.86 3.58 -0.26
CA CYS A 39 1.16 2.48 -0.89
C CYS A 39 0.10 1.87 0.05
N THR A 40 0.49 1.61 1.31
CA THR A 40 -0.43 1.02 2.30
C THR A 40 -1.60 1.95 2.60
N SER A 41 -1.33 3.25 2.78
CA SER A 41 -2.36 4.26 3.05
C SER A 41 -3.33 4.41 1.89
N ASP A 42 -2.83 4.40 0.65
CA ASP A 42 -3.64 4.58 -0.55
C ASP A 42 -4.53 3.35 -0.76
N MET A 43 -3.99 2.14 -0.65
CA MET A 43 -4.76 0.89 -0.72
C MET A 43 -5.88 0.85 0.34
N ILE A 44 -5.57 1.17 1.60
CA ILE A 44 -6.59 1.25 2.66
C ILE A 44 -7.63 2.32 2.32
N SER A 45 -7.22 3.45 1.74
CA SER A 45 -8.14 4.54 1.41
C SER A 45 -9.14 4.16 0.33
N GLU A 46 -8.73 3.36 -0.65
CA GLU A 46 -9.61 2.86 -1.71
C GLU A 46 -10.58 1.79 -1.20
N MET A 47 -10.14 0.94 -0.27
CA MET A 47 -10.96 -0.18 0.24
C MET A 47 -11.85 0.17 1.43
N LYS A 48 -11.52 1.21 2.23
CA LYS A 48 -12.23 1.50 3.50
C LYS A 48 -13.72 1.82 3.33
N ASP A 49 -14.12 2.29 2.15
CA ASP A 49 -15.49 2.69 1.85
C ASP A 49 -16.25 1.58 1.10
N ASP A 50 -15.61 0.42 0.87
CA ASP A 50 -16.19 -0.76 0.26
C ASP A 50 -16.50 -1.86 1.31
N PRO A 51 -17.78 -2.11 1.66
CA PRO A 51 -18.15 -3.11 2.65
C PRO A 51 -17.84 -4.54 2.19
N GLU A 52 -17.80 -4.81 0.88
CA GLU A 52 -17.47 -6.14 0.35
C GLU A 52 -16.00 -6.49 0.66
N SER A 53 -15.10 -5.52 0.49
CA SER A 53 -13.70 -5.64 0.88
C SER A 53 -13.52 -5.96 2.37
N GLU A 54 -14.29 -5.33 3.26
CA GLU A 54 -14.21 -5.61 4.71
C GLU A 54 -14.70 -7.03 5.04
N GLU A 55 -15.78 -7.47 4.41
CA GLU A 55 -16.34 -8.81 4.58
C GLU A 55 -15.39 -9.90 4.11
N ILE A 56 -14.85 -9.78 2.89
CA ILE A 56 -13.91 -10.75 2.32
C ILE A 56 -12.68 -10.90 3.22
N LEU A 57 -12.12 -9.79 3.70
CA LEU A 57 -10.96 -9.81 4.60
C LEU A 57 -11.27 -10.42 5.97
N SER A 58 -12.46 -10.13 6.51
CA SER A 58 -12.92 -10.73 7.76
C SER A 58 -13.06 -12.26 7.65
N LEU A 59 -13.60 -12.75 6.53
CA LEU A 59 -13.75 -14.17 6.26
C LEU A 59 -12.39 -14.86 6.06
N SER A 60 -11.44 -14.16 5.45
CA SER A 60 -10.09 -14.66 5.22
C SER A 60 -9.15 -14.53 6.42
N GLY A 61 -9.63 -13.94 7.52
CA GLY A 61 -8.87 -13.78 8.76
C GLY A 61 -7.77 -12.72 8.68
N SER A 62 -7.83 -11.81 7.70
CA SER A 62 -6.87 -10.74 7.49
C SER A 62 -7.47 -9.39 7.85
N THR A 63 -6.66 -8.47 8.35
CA THR A 63 -7.09 -7.07 8.50
C THR A 63 -6.80 -6.26 7.24
N MET A 64 -7.56 -5.17 7.02
CA MET A 64 -7.31 -4.21 5.94
C MET A 64 -5.83 -3.78 5.87
N LYS A 65 -5.20 -3.59 7.03
CA LYS A 65 -3.79 -3.19 7.11
C LYS A 65 -2.84 -4.32 6.70
N GLU A 66 -3.10 -5.55 7.14
CA GLU A 66 -2.27 -6.72 6.77
C GLU A 66 -2.38 -7.01 5.28
N PHE A 67 -3.59 -6.97 4.74
CA PHE A 67 -3.82 -7.09 3.30
C PHE A 67 -3.09 -6.01 2.51
N ALA A 68 -3.30 -4.74 2.85
CA ALA A 68 -2.66 -3.62 2.16
C ALA A 68 -1.14 -3.69 2.23
N THR A 69 -0.58 -4.08 3.38
CA THR A 69 0.87 -4.26 3.53
C THR A 69 1.38 -5.37 2.61
N CYS A 70 0.73 -6.54 2.58
CA CYS A 70 1.10 -7.64 1.69
C CYS A 70 0.99 -7.25 0.21
N ALA A 71 -0.09 -6.57 -0.17
CA ALA A 71 -0.28 -6.11 -1.54
C ALA A 71 0.86 -5.17 -1.96
N CYS A 72 1.25 -4.24 -1.10
CA CYS A 72 2.38 -3.35 -1.33
C CYS A 72 3.72 -4.08 -1.42
N GLU A 73 3.96 -5.11 -0.61
CA GLU A 73 5.15 -5.96 -0.73
C GLU A 73 5.20 -6.69 -2.09
N LYS A 74 4.06 -7.16 -2.60
CA LYS A 74 3.95 -7.79 -3.94
C LYS A 74 4.24 -6.79 -5.06
N VAL A 75 3.77 -5.56 -4.92
CA VAL A 75 4.01 -4.48 -5.89
C VAL A 75 5.47 -4.02 -5.83
N GLU A 76 6.04 -3.89 -4.64
CA GLU A 76 7.45 -3.54 -4.40
C GLU A 76 8.40 -4.53 -5.08
N GLU A 77 8.05 -5.82 -5.09
CA GLU A 77 8.82 -6.86 -5.79
C GLU A 77 8.89 -6.63 -7.32
N LEU A 78 8.03 -5.78 -7.88
CA LEU A 78 7.93 -5.53 -9.32
C LEU A 78 8.52 -4.19 -9.77
N TYR A 79 8.37 -3.12 -8.99
CA TYR A 79 8.69 -1.74 -9.42
C TYR A 79 9.75 -1.08 -8.51
N GLU A 80 10.46 -0.07 -9.02
CA GLU A 80 11.56 0.56 -8.25
C GLU A 80 11.07 1.52 -7.16
N SER A 81 9.86 2.05 -7.30
CA SER A 81 9.23 2.97 -6.35
C SER A 81 7.71 2.91 -6.40
N GLU A 82 7.07 3.41 -5.35
CA GLU A 82 5.60 3.52 -5.28
C GLU A 82 5.05 4.38 -6.44
N SER A 83 5.71 5.49 -6.76
CA SER A 83 5.27 6.35 -7.87
C SER A 83 5.34 5.68 -9.25
N GLU A 84 6.30 4.76 -9.47
CA GLU A 84 6.36 3.99 -10.71
C GLU A 84 5.25 2.95 -10.74
N ALA A 85 5.03 2.26 -9.62
CA ALA A 85 3.98 1.27 -9.48
C ALA A 85 2.59 1.88 -9.70
N SER A 86 2.28 3.00 -9.05
CA SER A 86 0.99 3.69 -9.21
C SER A 86 0.70 4.00 -10.68
N ALA A 87 1.67 4.56 -11.41
CA ALA A 87 1.50 4.85 -12.83
C ALA A 87 1.28 3.58 -13.68
N ALA A 88 1.92 2.46 -13.32
CA ALA A 88 1.75 1.20 -14.04
C ALA A 88 0.44 0.49 -13.70
N LEU A 89 0.02 0.51 -12.44
CA LEU A 89 -1.22 -0.11 -11.96
C LEU A 89 -2.45 0.61 -12.52
N ASP A 90 -2.40 1.93 -12.71
CA ASP A 90 -3.45 2.71 -13.37
C ASP A 90 -3.67 2.29 -14.85
N GLU A 91 -2.67 1.69 -15.49
CA GLU A 91 -2.76 1.17 -16.85
C GLU A 91 -3.21 -0.30 -16.91
N MET A 92 -3.18 -1.01 -15.77
CA MET A 92 -3.60 -2.41 -15.66
C MET A 92 -5.11 -2.54 -15.45
N SER A 93 -5.68 -3.65 -15.88
CA SER A 93 -7.07 -3.97 -15.55
C SER A 93 -7.23 -4.38 -14.08
N GLU A 94 -8.43 -4.17 -13.52
CA GLU A 94 -8.76 -4.58 -12.15
C GLU A 94 -8.50 -6.10 -11.93
N GLU A 95 -8.74 -6.92 -12.95
CA GLU A 95 -8.47 -8.37 -12.89
C GLU A 95 -6.96 -8.67 -12.78
N GLU A 96 -6.11 -7.94 -13.51
CA GLU A 96 -4.66 -8.11 -13.43
C GLU A 96 -4.11 -7.64 -12.07
N VAL A 97 -4.64 -6.54 -11.55
CA VAL A 97 -4.31 -6.06 -10.19
C VAL A 97 -4.79 -7.05 -9.14
N GLY A 98 -6.00 -7.58 -9.29
CA GLY A 98 -6.56 -8.62 -8.41
C GLY A 98 -5.71 -9.89 -8.38
N MET A 99 -5.23 -10.36 -9.54
CA MET A 99 -4.34 -11.52 -9.63
C MET A 99 -2.99 -11.28 -8.94
N LEU A 100 -2.46 -10.05 -9.01
CA LEU A 100 -1.19 -9.69 -8.38
C LEU A 100 -1.26 -9.87 -6.85
N ILE A 101 -2.36 -9.43 -6.25
CA ILE A 101 -2.55 -9.35 -4.80
C ILE A 101 -3.38 -10.51 -4.25
N LEU A 102 -3.81 -11.45 -5.10
CA LEU A 102 -4.70 -12.56 -4.72
C LEU A 102 -4.13 -13.39 -3.56
N SER A 103 -2.81 -13.59 -3.53
CA SER A 103 -2.13 -14.32 -2.45
C SER A 103 -2.19 -13.62 -1.09
N CYS A 104 -2.55 -12.34 -1.05
CA CYS A 104 -2.65 -11.55 0.17
C CYS A 104 -3.97 -11.71 0.91
N PHE A 105 -4.98 -12.32 0.28
CA PHE A 105 -6.23 -12.63 0.96
C PHE A 105 -6.07 -13.74 1.99
N GLY A 106 -5.08 -14.63 1.87
CA GLY A 106 -4.84 -15.71 2.83
C GLY A 106 -4.44 -17.00 2.16
N ASP A 107 -4.47 -18.11 2.90
CA ASP A 107 -4.20 -19.42 2.31
C ASP A 107 -5.29 -19.77 1.29
N MET A 108 -4.89 -20.48 0.23
CA MET A 108 -5.81 -20.87 -0.85
C MET A 108 -6.98 -21.71 -0.34
N GLU A 109 -6.81 -22.45 0.77
CA GLU A 109 -7.90 -23.16 1.46
C GLU A 109 -8.96 -22.21 2.03
N ASP A 110 -8.55 -21.07 2.60
CA ASP A 110 -9.46 -20.08 3.16
C ASP A 110 -10.23 -19.36 2.03
N LEU A 111 -9.58 -19.08 0.91
CA LEU A 111 -10.22 -18.56 -0.30
C LEU A 111 -11.22 -19.54 -0.92
N ILE A 112 -10.89 -20.84 -0.95
CA ILE A 112 -11.83 -21.88 -1.43
C ILE A 112 -13.03 -21.98 -0.50
N LYS A 113 -12.81 -21.90 0.82
CA LYS A 113 -13.88 -21.91 1.82
C LYS A 113 -14.79 -20.69 1.66
N LEU A 114 -14.22 -19.52 1.41
CA LEU A 114 -14.93 -18.27 1.14
C LEU A 114 -15.79 -18.39 -0.13
N GLY A 115 -15.24 -18.97 -1.20
CA GLY A 115 -16.00 -19.25 -2.42
C GLY A 115 -17.20 -20.19 -2.19
N MET A 116 -17.06 -21.20 -1.33
CA MET A 116 -18.17 -22.10 -0.97
C MET A 116 -19.23 -21.41 -0.10
N GLU A 117 -18.84 -20.56 0.85
CA GLU A 117 -19.77 -19.84 1.73
C GLU A 117 -20.63 -18.82 0.96
N MET A 118 -20.06 -18.14 -0.05
CA MET A 118 -20.83 -17.23 -0.91
C MET A 118 -21.78 -17.97 -1.87
N GLU A 119 -21.39 -19.16 -2.35
CA GLU A 119 -22.28 -19.99 -3.19
C GLU A 119 -23.49 -20.50 -2.38
N ASP A 120 -23.29 -20.93 -1.14
CA ASP A 120 -24.37 -21.42 -0.28
C ASP A 120 -25.40 -20.32 0.06
N GLU A 121 -24.97 -19.07 0.27
CA GLU A 121 -25.90 -17.95 0.56
C GLU A 121 -26.76 -17.59 -0.66
N SER A 122 -26.20 -17.64 -1.87
CA SER A 122 -26.92 -17.35 -3.13
C SER A 122 -28.04 -18.36 -3.45
N THR A 123 -27.95 -19.59 -2.92
CA THR A 123 -29.00 -20.61 -3.10
C THR A 123 -30.15 -20.51 -2.09
N SER A 124 -30.02 -19.64 -1.07
CA SER A 124 -31.04 -19.44 -0.06
C SER A 124 -32.07 -18.36 -0.42
N GLU A 125 -31.79 -17.51 -1.41
CA GLU A 125 -32.72 -16.44 -1.84
C GLU A 125 -33.70 -16.85 -2.96
N GLU A 126 -33.59 -18.04 -3.56
CA GLU A 126 -34.50 -18.50 -4.63
C GLU A 126 -35.74 -19.28 -4.15
N ASN A 127 -36.01 -19.40 -2.84
CA ASN A 127 -37.12 -20.23 -2.31
C ASN A 127 -38.19 -19.49 -1.49
N ASP A 128 -38.39 -18.18 -1.68
CA ASP A 128 -39.47 -17.43 -1.01
C ASP A 128 -40.39 -16.65 -1.99
N GLU A 129 -40.80 -17.27 -3.10
CA GLU A 129 -42.04 -16.89 -3.80
C GLU A 129 -42.96 -18.14 -3.93
N GLU A 130 -43.81 -18.34 -2.92
CA GLU A 130 -45.03 -19.16 -3.00
C GLU A 130 -46.26 -18.30 -3.39
#